data_AF-A0A0E9XJW8-F1
#
_entry.id   AF-A0A0E9XJW8-F1
#
_cell.length_a   1.000
_cell.length_b   1.000
_cell.length_c   1.000
_cell.angle_alpha   90.00
_cell.angle_beta   90.00
_cell.angle_gamma   90.00
#
_symmetry.space_group_name_H-M   'P 1'
#
loop_
_entity.id
_entity.type
_entity.pdbx_description
1 polymer ?
#
loop_
_entity_poly.entity_id
_entity_poly.type
_entity_poly.pdbx_seq_one_letter_code
_entity_poly.pdbx_strand_id
1 'polypeptide(L)'
;MKEKPNPSETNSRRACPCFYLFSKKSIPLLDEFIHEKKAKPIEEKDAPGNFLSWLIPRKPVYVHEVSGRFDVGNLPSYIECDTFFKERLSGVKSYWQ
;
A
#
# COMPACT_ATOMS: atom_id res chain seq x y z
N MET A 1 2.26 10.44 8.87
CA MET A 1 1.48 9.19 8.82
C MET A 1 1.92 8.33 9.99
N LYS A 2 1.03 7.61 10.68
CA LYS A 2 1.47 6.66 11.73
C LYS A 2 1.47 5.27 11.10
N GLU A 3 2.65 4.68 10.96
CA GLU A 3 2.80 3.31 10.51
C GLU A 3 2.58 2.39 11.71
N LYS A 4 1.66 1.42 11.58
CA LYS A 4 1.30 0.45 12.63
C LYS A 4 1.09 1.07 14.03
N PRO A 5 0.20 2.08 14.17
CA PRO A 5 -0.07 2.70 15.46
C PRO A 5 -0.71 1.69 16.41
N ASN A 6 -0.40 1.81 17.70
CA ASN A 6 -1.17 1.14 18.74
C ASN A 6 -2.63 1.62 18.70
N PRO A 7 -3.60 0.81 19.18
CA PRO A 7 -5.02 1.19 19.16
C PRO A 7 -5.32 2.52 19.86
N SER A 8 -4.56 2.89 20.89
CA SER A 8 -4.68 4.16 21.63
C SER A 8 -4.05 5.35 20.91
N GLU A 9 -3.21 5.13 19.90
CA GLU A 9 -2.46 6.18 19.21
C GLU A 9 -3.22 6.77 18.02
N THR A 10 -4.38 6.22 17.66
CA THR A 10 -5.19 6.73 16.54
C THR A 10 -6.71 6.56 16.77
N ASN A 11 -7.45 7.60 16.44
CA ASN A 11 -8.92 7.57 16.41
C ASN A 11 -9.46 7.05 15.06
N SER A 12 -8.61 6.94 14.04
CA SER A 12 -9.02 6.39 12.74
C SER A 12 -9.17 4.87 12.83
N ARG A 13 -10.14 4.34 12.08
CA ARG A 13 -10.31 2.89 11.82
C ARG A 13 -10.08 2.52 10.36
N ARG A 14 -9.64 3.48 9.54
CA ARG A 14 -9.30 3.27 8.13
C ARG A 14 -7.83 2.85 8.03
N ALA A 15 -7.60 1.71 7.39
CA ALA A 15 -6.27 1.25 7.01
C ALA A 15 -6.06 1.47 5.51
N CYS A 16 -4.84 1.84 5.13
CA CYS A 16 -4.47 1.96 3.72
C CYS A 16 -3.95 0.60 3.24
N PRO A 17 -4.50 -0.01 2.17
CA PRO A 17 -3.83 -1.13 1.51
C PRO A 17 -2.53 -0.63 0.86
N CYS A 18 -1.60 -1.54 0.57
CA CYS A 18 -0.38 -1.24 -0.18
C CYS A 18 -0.67 -0.98 -1.68
N PHE A 19 -1.59 -0.06 -1.96
CA PHE A 19 -2.06 0.29 -3.28
C PHE A 19 -2.14 1.81 -3.39
N TYR A 20 -1.35 2.37 -4.31
CA TYR A 20 -1.22 3.81 -4.51
C TYR A 20 -1.36 4.13 -5.99
N LEU A 21 -2.05 5.23 -6.30
CA LEU A 21 -2.14 5.78 -7.65
C LEU A 21 -1.48 7.16 -7.65
N PHE A 22 -0.32 7.26 -8.27
CA PHE A 22 0.38 8.53 -8.42
C PHE A 22 0.10 9.16 -9.78
N SER A 23 -0.24 10.45 -9.78
CA SER A 23 -0.39 11.19 -11.02
C SER A 23 0.97 11.33 -11.72
N LYS A 24 0.97 11.33 -13.06
CA LYS A 24 2.19 11.60 -13.85
C LYS A 24 2.88 12.91 -13.43
N LYS A 25 2.12 13.90 -12.96
CA LYS A 25 2.63 15.20 -12.49
C LYS A 25 3.32 15.12 -11.11
N SER A 26 3.02 14.10 -10.32
CA SER A 26 3.63 13.89 -9.00
C SER A 26 4.91 13.08 -9.07
N ILE A 27 5.12 12.30 -10.14
CA ILE A 27 6.28 11.42 -10.30
C ILE A 27 7.62 12.17 -10.21
N PRO A 28 7.82 13.35 -10.85
CA PRO A 28 9.10 14.07 -10.74
C PRO A 28 9.48 14.46 -9.30
N LEU A 29 8.50 14.59 -8.40
CA LEU A 29 8.75 14.90 -7.00
C LEU A 29 9.40 13.74 -6.23
N LEU A 30 9.37 12.52 -6.78
CA LEU A 30 10.07 11.39 -6.20
C LEU A 30 11.59 11.62 -6.23
N ASP A 31 12.11 12.21 -7.31
CA ASP A 31 13.54 12.54 -7.42
C ASP A 31 13.95 13.56 -6.36
N GLU A 32 13.12 14.58 -6.14
CA GLU A 32 13.31 15.57 -5.07
C GLU A 32 13.31 14.91 -3.69
N PHE A 33 12.34 14.02 -3.43
CA PHE A 33 12.27 13.26 -2.17
C PHE A 33 13.53 12.42 -1.93
N ILE A 34 13.98 11.65 -2.93
CA ILE A 34 15.17 10.81 -2.81
C ILE A 34 16.42 11.67 -2.60
N HIS A 35 16.52 12.81 -3.29
CA HIS A 35 17.63 13.74 -3.12
C HIS A 35 17.66 14.35 -1.71
N GLU A 36 16.53 14.86 -1.20
CA GLU A 36 16.41 15.40 0.16
C GLU A 36 16.79 14.34 1.21
N LYS A 37 16.43 13.09 0.97
CA LYS A 37 16.69 11.97 1.89
C LYS A 37 18.02 11.28 1.66
N LYS A 38 18.89 11.71 0.73
CA LYS A 38 20.08 10.94 0.33
C LYS A 38 20.98 10.53 1.49
N ALA A 39 21.13 11.38 2.50
CA ALA A 39 22.01 11.17 3.66
C ALA A 39 21.31 10.49 4.85
N LYS A 40 20.01 10.19 4.73
CA LYS A 40 19.24 9.50 5.77
C LYS A 40 19.46 7.98 5.75
N PRO A 41 19.05 7.26 6.79
CA PRO A 41 19.00 5.80 6.77
C PRO A 41 18.14 5.27 5.61
N ILE A 42 18.38 4.03 5.17
CA ILE A 42 17.68 3.44 4.03
C ILE A 42 16.18 3.30 4.31
N GLU A 43 15.81 3.07 5.57
CA GLU A 43 14.44 2.91 6.03
C GLU A 43 13.63 4.21 5.85
N GLU A 44 14.28 5.37 5.95
CA GLU A 44 13.63 6.67 5.69
C GLU A 44 13.44 6.96 4.20
N LYS A 45 14.06 6.18 3.31
CA LYS A 45 13.99 6.35 1.85
C LYS A 45 13.08 5.31 1.22
N ASP A 46 13.23 4.06 1.62
CA ASP A 46 12.70 2.90 0.90
C ASP A 46 11.46 2.27 1.56
N ALA A 47 11.09 2.70 2.77
CA ALA A 47 9.86 2.22 3.37
C ALA A 47 8.62 2.75 2.60
N PRO A 48 7.65 1.88 2.27
CA PRO A 48 6.39 2.28 1.67
C PRO A 48 5.70 3.36 2.50
N GLY A 49 5.05 4.30 1.83
CA GLY A 49 4.34 5.40 2.49
C GLY A 49 5.20 6.59 2.90
N ASN A 50 6.53 6.50 2.96
CA ASN A 50 7.39 7.65 3.28
C ASN A 50 7.27 8.75 2.22
N PHE A 51 7.40 8.40 0.94
CA PHE A 51 7.19 9.35 -0.16
C PHE A 51 5.77 9.95 -0.11
N LEU A 52 4.75 9.13 0.15
CA LEU A 52 3.37 9.60 0.28
C LEU A 52 3.23 10.61 1.44
N SER A 53 3.81 10.31 2.61
CA SER A 53 3.79 11.21 3.77
C SER A 53 4.53 12.52 3.49
N TRP A 54 5.59 12.48 2.70
CA TRP A 54 6.32 13.67 2.24
C TRP A 54 5.53 14.48 1.19
N LEU A 55 4.72 13.81 0.37
CA LEU A 55 3.93 14.40 -0.71
C LEU A 55 2.66 15.11 -0.20
N ILE A 56 1.99 14.58 0.84
CA ILE A 56 0.75 15.14 1.43
C ILE A 56 0.81 16.66 1.68
N PRO A 57 1.85 17.23 2.30
CA PRO A 57 1.92 18.69 2.50
C PRO A 57 2.20 19.49 1.23
N ARG A 58 2.60 18.86 0.11
CA ARG A 58 3.07 19.52 -1.12
C ARG A 58 2.07 19.48 -2.27
N LYS A 59 1.21 18.45 -2.32
CA LYS A 59 0.20 18.26 -3.36
C LYS A 59 -1.09 17.75 -2.73
N PRO A 60 -2.26 18.05 -3.32
CA PRO A 60 -3.50 17.40 -2.93
C PRO A 60 -3.37 15.88 -3.07
N VAL A 61 -3.64 15.17 -1.98
CA VAL A 61 -3.67 13.71 -1.91
C VAL A 61 -5.06 13.31 -1.44
N TYR A 62 -5.66 12.36 -2.14
CA TYR A 62 -7.01 11.88 -1.87
C TYR A 62 -6.99 10.42 -1.46
N VAL A 63 -8.03 10.01 -0.73
CA VAL A 63 -8.25 8.61 -0.36
C VAL A 63 -9.44 8.07 -1.15
N HIS A 64 -9.34 6.83 -1.60
CA HIS A 64 -10.44 6.11 -2.23
C HIS A 64 -10.72 4.85 -1.42
N GLU A 65 -11.99 4.66 -1.04
CA GLU A 65 -12.38 3.45 -0.32
C GLU A 65 -12.44 2.27 -1.29
N VAL A 66 -11.85 1.15 -0.89
CA VAL A 66 -11.88 -0.10 -1.64
C VAL A 66 -12.57 -1.16 -0.81
N SER A 67 -13.37 -1.99 -1.46
CA SER A 67 -14.07 -3.12 -0.83
C SER A 67 -13.39 -4.43 -1.20
N GLY A 68 -13.14 -5.27 -0.19
CA GLY A 68 -12.55 -6.58 -0.39
C GLY A 68 -11.05 -6.52 -0.65
N ARG A 69 -10.29 -7.26 0.16
CA ARG A 69 -8.88 -7.55 -0.08
C ARG A 69 -8.54 -8.85 0.64
N PHE A 70 -7.64 -9.63 0.05
CA PHE A 70 -6.93 -10.67 0.76
C PHE A 70 -5.54 -10.14 1.13
N ASP A 71 -5.15 -10.31 2.39
CA ASP A 71 -3.77 -10.09 2.82
C ASP A 71 -3.06 -11.45 2.77
N VAL A 72 -2.35 -11.71 1.66
CA VAL A 72 -1.68 -13.00 1.42
C VAL A 72 -0.21 -12.98 1.85
N GLY A 73 0.17 -12.09 2.77
CA GLY A 73 1.56 -11.96 3.24
C GLY A 73 2.07 -13.13 4.11
N ASN A 74 1.19 -14.05 4.52
CA ASN A 74 1.55 -15.23 5.30
C ASN A 74 0.84 -16.49 4.77
N LEU A 75 1.38 -17.67 5.10
CA LEU A 75 0.88 -18.95 4.59
C LEU A 75 -0.59 -19.24 4.97
N PRO A 76 -1.03 -19.10 6.24
CA PRO A 76 -2.44 -19.27 6.59
C PRO A 76 -3.40 -18.40 5.76
N SER A 77 -3.14 -17.10 5.67
CA SER A 77 -4.00 -16.18 4.93
C SER A 77 -3.94 -16.41 3.41
N TYR A 78 -2.82 -16.89 2.89
CA TYR A 78 -2.72 -17.37 1.51
C TYR A 78 -3.63 -18.57 1.25
N ILE A 79 -3.61 -19.60 2.10
CA ILE A 79 -4.43 -20.80 1.95
C ILE A 79 -5.93 -20.46 2.00
N GLU A 80 -6.31 -19.55 2.89
CA GLU A 80 -7.68 -19.04 2.98
C GLU A 80 -8.11 -18.37 1.66
N CYS A 81 -7.28 -17.48 1.13
CA CYS A 81 -7.50 -16.81 -0.16
C CYS A 81 -7.64 -17.82 -1.31
N ASP A 82 -6.71 -18.78 -1.41
CA ASP A 82 -6.73 -19.82 -2.44
C ASP A 82 -8.00 -20.68 -2.37
N THR A 83 -8.42 -21.07 -1.16
CA THR A 83 -9.65 -21.83 -0.95
C THR A 83 -10.88 -21.05 -1.40
N PHE A 84 -10.99 -19.78 -0.99
CA PHE A 84 -12.09 -18.89 -1.38
C PHE A 84 -12.25 -18.82 -2.90
N PHE A 85 -11.14 -18.68 -3.64
CA PHE A 85 -11.19 -18.61 -5.09
C PHE A 85 -11.46 -19.97 -5.74
N LYS A 86 -10.91 -21.08 -5.24
CA LYS A 86 -11.21 -22.43 -5.75
C LYS A 86 -12.69 -22.79 -5.66
N GLU A 87 -13.35 -22.39 -4.57
CA GLU A 87 -14.77 -22.66 -4.36
C GLU A 87 -15.68 -21.79 -5.25
N ARG A 88 -15.27 -20.55 -5.51
CA ARG A 88 -16.09 -19.56 -6.22
C ARG A 88 -15.82 -19.46 -7.71
N LEU A 89 -14.64 -19.86 -8.16
CA LEU A 89 -14.21 -19.84 -9.56
C LEU A 89 -14.23 -21.26 -10.13
N SER A 90 -15.41 -21.88 -10.21
CA SER A 90 -15.57 -23.12 -10.96
C SER A 90 -15.51 -22.80 -12.47
N GLY A 91 -14.54 -23.39 -13.18
CA GLY A 91 -14.45 -23.32 -14.65
C GLY A 91 -13.56 -22.21 -15.23
N VAL A 92 -12.76 -21.50 -14.44
CA VAL A 92 -11.74 -20.58 -14.99
C VAL A 92 -10.60 -21.41 -15.57
N LYS A 93 -10.40 -21.32 -16.89
CA LYS A 93 -9.27 -21.95 -17.57
C LYS A 93 -7.98 -21.49 -16.92
N SER A 94 -7.09 -22.44 -16.63
CA SER A 94 -5.72 -22.14 -16.24
C SER A 94 -5.10 -21.25 -17.32
N TYR A 95 -4.58 -20.08 -16.93
CA TYR A 95 -3.80 -19.21 -17.80
C TYR A 95 -2.42 -19.80 -18.16
N TRP A 96 -2.11 -21.00 -17.66
CA TRP A 96 -0.88 -21.74 -17.90
C TRP A 96 -1.05 -22.92 -18.88
N GLN A 97 -2.12 -22.92 -19.69
CA GLN A 97 -2.31 -23.84 -20.81
C GLN A 97 -1.90 -23.21 -22.14
#